data_AF-A0A433QXK1-F1
#
_entry.id   AF-A0A433QXK1-F1
#
_cell.length_a   1.000
_cell.length_b   1.000
_cell.length_c   1.000
_cell.angle_alpha   90.00
_cell.angle_beta   90.00
_cell.angle_gamma   90.00
#
_symmetry.space_group_name_H-M   'P 1'
#
loop_
_entity.id
_entity.type
_entity.pdbx_description
1 polymer ?
#
loop_
_entity_poly.entity_id
_entity_poly.type
_entity_poly.pdbx_seq_one_letter_code
_entity_poly.pdbx_strand_id
1 'polypeptide(L)'
;MRTVTFLASVLALTAHVHAGNPVTSVSFTNLGGSGQYPLVTNQLPGTFPNCPATPPSCVRQMHAVSGNLSPFNEEMSIQLRGPMVISNIAVYQPDGTGDYSRVSYWTRGGVSENISFLNNLGGGASGEWSICHGNSLSWASADGTKNVGKSTVFGGTLGNAIELTVLSGQACTAQTCGWYRPVGMRGWAGEKILVVEASMPHTVPGFTAGQDRDKPAIWSLNAKIPRTAQYGCNCQRDGCGELDIAEVVNQGEERCWVTMYSWQASKGSPDYFVRPTSKPAVFVTHYDVPNKAIRIQRLEAGQFQYTKTLAKTTVSSWAARKGTVINL
;
A
#
# COMPACT_ATOMS: atom_id res chain seq x y z
N MET A 1 -14.92 64.10 -1.86
CA MET A 1 -14.61 62.68 -1.55
C MET A 1 -15.87 61.87 -1.73
N ARG A 2 -15.95 61.04 -2.77
CA ARG A 2 -17.08 60.14 -3.04
C ARG A 2 -16.77 58.78 -2.40
N THR A 3 -17.57 58.39 -1.41
CA THR A 3 -17.45 57.09 -0.73
C THR A 3 -18.05 56.02 -1.65
N VAL A 4 -17.23 55.10 -2.14
CA VAL A 4 -17.66 53.92 -2.90
C VAL A 4 -17.90 52.79 -1.91
N THR A 5 -19.16 52.42 -1.71
CA THR A 5 -19.55 51.27 -0.89
C THR A 5 -19.36 50.00 -1.72
N PHE A 6 -18.37 49.18 -1.39
CA PHE A 6 -18.22 47.84 -1.95
C PHE A 6 -19.25 46.90 -1.28
N LEU A 7 -20.24 46.43 -2.05
CA LEU A 7 -21.04 45.26 -1.66
C LEU A 7 -20.13 44.02 -1.75
N ALA A 8 -19.81 43.42 -0.61
CA ALA A 8 -19.24 42.09 -0.55
C ALA A 8 -20.35 41.07 -0.84
N SER A 9 -20.35 40.51 -2.05
CA SER A 9 -21.10 39.30 -2.37
C SER A 9 -20.49 38.12 -1.62
N VAL A 10 -21.15 37.69 -0.54
CA VAL A 10 -20.83 36.43 0.13
C VAL A 10 -21.25 35.29 -0.80
N LEU A 11 -20.30 34.80 -1.59
CA LEU A 11 -20.45 33.52 -2.25
C LEU A 11 -20.34 32.45 -1.16
N ALA A 12 -21.48 31.93 -0.72
CA ALA A 12 -21.53 30.78 0.18
C ALA A 12 -20.89 29.59 -0.54
N LEU A 13 -19.63 29.32 -0.22
CA LEU A 13 -18.98 28.07 -0.58
C LEU A 13 -19.62 26.98 0.29
N THR A 14 -20.65 26.32 -0.22
CA THR A 14 -21.12 25.07 0.35
C THR A 14 -19.98 24.07 0.23
N ALA A 15 -19.26 23.88 1.34
CA ALA A 15 -18.40 22.73 1.52
C ALA A 15 -19.28 21.50 1.30
N HIS A 16 -19.20 20.93 0.10
CA HIS A 16 -19.74 19.61 -0.17
C HIS A 16 -18.86 18.67 0.64
N VAL A 17 -19.27 18.40 1.89
CA VAL A 17 -18.82 17.23 2.62
C VAL A 17 -19.10 16.07 1.67
N HIS A 18 -18.05 15.45 1.12
CA HIS A 18 -18.20 14.27 0.27
C HIS A 18 -18.90 13.19 1.11
N ALA A 19 -20.21 13.06 0.89
CA ALA A 19 -21.08 12.12 1.58
C ALA A 19 -21.10 10.79 0.82
N GLY A 20 -19.91 10.22 0.60
CA GLY A 20 -19.81 8.88 0.03
C GLY A 20 -20.69 7.87 0.76
N ASN A 21 -21.08 6.78 0.12
CA ASN A 21 -21.84 5.73 0.78
C ASN A 21 -20.89 4.67 1.34
N PRO A 22 -21.27 3.99 2.45
CA PRO A 22 -20.55 2.80 2.88
C PRO A 22 -20.77 1.68 1.86
N VAL A 23 -19.69 1.06 1.42
CA VAL A 23 -19.71 -0.08 0.48
C VAL A 23 -18.94 -1.27 1.04
N THR A 24 -19.11 -2.43 0.41
CA THR A 24 -18.34 -3.66 0.73
C THR A 24 -17.48 -4.14 -0.44
N SER A 25 -17.55 -3.44 -1.58
CA SER A 25 -16.75 -3.71 -2.76
C SER A 25 -16.43 -2.41 -3.49
N VAL A 26 -15.17 -2.25 -3.92
CA VAL A 26 -14.70 -1.20 -4.82
C VAL A 26 -13.88 -1.87 -5.92
N SER A 27 -14.08 -1.49 -7.18
CA SER A 27 -13.36 -2.06 -8.32
C SER A 27 -12.88 -0.97 -9.27
N PHE A 28 -11.63 -1.10 -9.73
CA PHE A 28 -11.08 -0.36 -10.86
C PHE A 28 -11.08 -1.27 -12.08
N THR A 29 -11.57 -0.80 -13.21
CA THR A 29 -11.68 -1.56 -14.48
C THR A 29 -11.02 -0.80 -15.63
N ASN A 30 -10.76 -1.51 -16.74
CA ASN A 30 -10.01 -1.00 -17.89
C ASN A 30 -8.56 -0.61 -17.55
N LEU A 31 -7.97 -1.33 -16.59
CA LEU A 31 -6.60 -1.09 -16.15
C LEU A 31 -5.54 -1.67 -17.10
N GLY A 32 -4.45 -0.92 -17.27
CA GLY A 32 -3.28 -1.31 -18.02
C GLY A 32 -3.20 -0.68 -19.39
N GLY A 33 -2.30 -1.21 -20.21
CA GLY A 33 -1.85 -0.57 -21.45
C GLY A 33 -0.34 -0.35 -21.41
N SER A 34 0.16 0.42 -22.37
CA SER A 34 1.58 0.77 -22.47
C SER A 34 1.84 2.15 -21.89
N GLY A 35 2.85 2.25 -21.03
CA GLY A 35 3.27 3.50 -20.41
C GLY A 35 4.74 3.43 -20.03
N GLN A 36 5.21 4.44 -19.30
CA GLN A 36 6.56 4.46 -18.76
C GLN A 36 6.59 5.29 -17.48
N TYR A 37 7.53 4.95 -16.59
CA TYR A 37 7.85 5.76 -15.43
C TYR A 37 9.37 5.81 -15.23
N PRO A 38 9.92 6.87 -14.61
CA PRO A 38 11.34 6.97 -14.31
C PRO A 38 11.70 6.05 -13.13
N LEU A 39 12.26 4.89 -13.45
CA LEU A 39 12.77 3.91 -12.50
C LEU A 39 14.10 4.39 -11.92
N VAL A 40 14.27 4.26 -10.59
CA VAL A 40 15.55 4.51 -9.94
C VAL A 40 16.53 3.40 -10.29
N THR A 41 17.69 3.77 -10.81
CA THR A 41 18.76 2.84 -11.22
C THR A 41 20.04 3.02 -10.42
N ASN A 42 20.20 4.15 -9.72
CA ASN A 42 21.24 4.36 -8.74
C ASN A 42 20.86 5.48 -7.76
N GLN A 43 21.50 5.48 -6.59
CA GLN A 43 21.39 6.53 -5.59
C GLN A 43 22.79 6.91 -5.09
N LEU A 44 23.14 8.19 -5.16
CA LEU A 44 24.40 8.70 -4.64
C LEU A 44 24.17 9.23 -3.22
N PRO A 45 24.85 8.70 -2.19
CA PRO A 45 24.50 8.96 -0.81
C PRO A 45 24.70 10.43 -0.37
N GLY A 46 25.56 11.18 -1.08
CA GLY A 46 25.97 12.54 -0.74
C GLY A 46 26.89 12.62 0.47
N THR A 47 27.25 13.84 0.85
CA THR A 47 28.07 14.15 2.03
C THR A 47 27.43 15.34 2.72
N PHE A 48 27.09 15.20 4.01
CA PHE A 48 26.42 16.27 4.75
C PHE A 48 27.15 17.62 4.62
N PRO A 49 26.43 18.74 4.37
CA PRO A 49 24.97 18.87 4.23
C PRO A 49 24.45 18.72 2.79
N ASN A 50 25.28 18.26 1.85
CA ASN A 50 25.05 18.40 0.42
C ASN A 50 24.77 17.08 -0.30
N CYS A 51 23.91 17.18 -1.30
CA CYS A 51 23.68 16.14 -2.29
C CYS A 51 24.27 16.54 -3.64
N PRO A 52 24.91 15.61 -4.37
CA PRO A 52 25.45 15.91 -5.69
C PRO A 52 24.30 16.30 -6.63
N ALA A 53 24.49 17.42 -7.32
CA ALA A 53 23.59 17.89 -8.38
C ALA A 53 23.99 17.30 -9.76
N THR A 54 25.29 17.03 -9.96
CA THR A 54 25.84 16.52 -11.22
C THR A 54 26.90 15.44 -10.97
N PRO A 55 26.65 14.17 -11.30
CA PRO A 55 25.33 13.61 -11.61
C PRO A 55 24.35 13.77 -10.42
N PRO A 56 23.02 13.82 -10.66
CA PRO A 56 22.05 13.97 -9.60
C PRO A 56 22.10 12.79 -8.63
N SER A 57 21.87 13.05 -7.34
CA SER A 57 21.86 11.98 -6.32
C SER A 57 20.82 10.90 -6.60
N CYS A 58 19.65 11.27 -7.16
CA CYS A 58 18.62 10.33 -7.59
C CYS A 58 18.77 10.02 -9.08
N VAL A 59 19.43 8.92 -9.42
CA VAL A 59 19.65 8.52 -10.82
C VAL A 59 18.48 7.66 -11.28
N ARG A 60 17.83 8.10 -12.37
CA ARG A 60 16.66 7.43 -12.92
C ARG A 60 16.81 7.17 -14.42
N GLN A 61 16.13 6.14 -14.91
CA GLN A 61 15.99 5.83 -16.32
C GLN A 61 14.52 5.52 -16.62
N MET A 62 14.06 5.86 -17.83
CA MET A 62 12.70 5.51 -18.24
C MET A 62 12.55 3.99 -18.33
N HIS A 63 11.60 3.47 -17.57
CA HIS A 63 11.22 2.06 -17.56
C HIS A 63 9.86 1.93 -18.24
N ALA A 64 9.86 1.24 -19.38
CA ALA A 64 8.64 0.97 -20.12
C ALA A 64 7.84 -0.14 -19.43
N VAL A 65 6.53 0.05 -19.34
CA VAL A 65 5.59 -0.91 -18.79
C VAL A 65 4.49 -1.20 -19.80
N SER A 66 4.02 -2.44 -19.85
CA SER A 66 2.96 -2.85 -20.78
C SER A 66 2.14 -4.00 -20.22
N GLY A 67 0.99 -4.23 -20.86
CA GLY A 67 0.10 -5.34 -20.56
C GLY A 67 -1.08 -4.97 -19.67
N ASN A 68 -1.93 -5.96 -19.42
CA ASN A 68 -3.07 -5.80 -18.53
C ASN A 68 -2.59 -5.49 -17.11
N LEU A 69 -3.30 -4.59 -16.43
CA LEU A 69 -2.95 -4.09 -15.10
C LEU A 69 -1.62 -3.33 -14.98
N SER A 70 -0.89 -3.03 -16.05
CA SER A 70 0.31 -2.18 -15.96
C SER A 70 0.04 -0.86 -15.21
N PRO A 71 0.85 -0.49 -14.17
CA PRO A 71 2.06 -1.14 -13.68
C PRO A 71 1.84 -2.12 -12.51
N PHE A 72 0.60 -2.34 -12.07
CA PHE A 72 0.21 -3.24 -10.97
C PHE A 72 0.40 -4.73 -11.27
N ASN A 73 0.72 -5.10 -12.52
CA ASN A 73 1.20 -6.42 -12.89
C ASN A 73 2.67 -6.66 -12.48
N GLU A 74 3.41 -5.62 -12.08
CA GLU A 74 4.73 -5.76 -11.46
C GLU A 74 4.64 -6.25 -10.01
N GLU A 75 5.80 -6.45 -9.38
CA GLU A 75 5.86 -6.85 -7.98
C GLU A 75 5.26 -5.77 -7.08
N MET A 76 4.22 -6.12 -6.33
CA MET A 76 3.60 -5.25 -5.33
C MET A 76 3.99 -5.68 -3.92
N SER A 77 3.88 -4.73 -3.00
CA SER A 77 4.13 -4.89 -1.56
C SER A 77 2.88 -4.46 -0.78
N ILE A 78 2.75 -4.89 0.47
CA ILE A 78 1.67 -4.41 1.34
C ILE A 78 2.28 -3.45 2.35
N GLN A 79 1.65 -2.31 2.57
CA GLN A 79 1.99 -1.36 3.61
C GLN A 79 0.86 -1.27 4.62
N LEU A 80 1.25 -1.19 5.88
CA LEU A 80 0.34 -1.12 7.02
C LEU A 80 0.75 0.08 7.88
N ARG A 81 -0.21 0.90 8.29
CA ARG A 81 -0.02 1.95 9.29
C ARG A 81 -1.01 1.80 10.42
N GLY A 82 -0.52 1.84 11.65
CA GLY A 82 -1.37 1.80 12.84
C GLY A 82 -2.07 3.13 13.14
N PRO A 83 -3.05 3.14 14.05
CA PRO A 83 -3.36 2.06 14.99
C PRO A 83 -4.09 0.87 14.35
N MET A 84 -3.50 -0.31 14.46
CA MET A 84 -4.04 -1.50 13.81
C MET A 84 -3.68 -2.76 14.57
N VAL A 85 -4.65 -3.67 14.71
CA VAL A 85 -4.42 -5.04 15.18
C VAL A 85 -4.70 -5.98 14.02
N ILE A 86 -3.70 -6.76 13.62
CA ILE A 86 -3.74 -7.63 12.45
C ILE A 86 -3.76 -9.08 12.92
N SER A 87 -4.69 -9.86 12.39
CA SER A 87 -4.88 -11.27 12.72
C SER A 87 -4.26 -12.18 11.65
N ASN A 88 -4.43 -11.84 10.37
CA ASN A 88 -3.96 -12.66 9.25
C ASN A 88 -3.49 -11.79 8.08
N ILE A 89 -2.44 -12.25 7.40
CA ILE A 89 -2.00 -11.76 6.09
C ILE A 89 -1.80 -12.96 5.19
N ALA A 90 -2.40 -12.97 4.01
CA ALA A 90 -2.20 -14.03 3.03
C ALA A 90 -2.02 -13.46 1.63
N VAL A 91 -1.22 -14.15 0.82
CA VAL A 91 -1.10 -13.87 -0.60
C VAL A 91 -1.33 -15.14 -1.39
N TYR A 92 -2.18 -15.07 -2.41
CA TYR A 92 -2.47 -16.16 -3.32
C TYR A 92 -2.11 -15.77 -4.74
N GLN A 93 -1.64 -16.73 -5.53
CA GLN A 93 -1.34 -16.57 -6.96
C GLN A 93 -1.87 -17.77 -7.74
N PRO A 94 -2.17 -17.62 -9.05
CA PRO A 94 -2.61 -18.74 -9.89
C PRO A 94 -1.62 -19.91 -9.84
N ASP A 95 -2.13 -21.13 -9.70
CA ASP A 95 -1.30 -22.35 -9.61
C ASP A 95 -1.12 -23.10 -10.95
N GLY A 96 -1.67 -22.54 -12.04
CA GLY A 96 -1.63 -23.12 -13.38
C GLY A 96 -2.76 -24.12 -13.67
N THR A 97 -3.56 -24.51 -12.67
CA THR A 97 -4.73 -25.40 -12.85
C THR A 97 -6.05 -24.65 -13.00
N GLY A 98 -6.01 -23.32 -12.79
CA GLY A 98 -7.16 -22.43 -12.79
C GLY A 98 -7.53 -21.94 -11.38
N ASP A 99 -7.06 -22.61 -10.34
CA ASP A 99 -7.19 -22.21 -8.94
C ASP A 99 -6.01 -21.34 -8.49
N TYR A 100 -6.04 -20.93 -7.21
CA TYR A 100 -5.01 -20.08 -6.61
C TYR A 100 -4.38 -20.77 -5.41
N SER A 101 -3.05 -20.86 -5.40
CA SER A 101 -2.28 -21.38 -4.27
C SER A 101 -1.82 -20.25 -3.34
N ARG A 102 -1.85 -20.50 -2.02
CA ARG A 102 -1.33 -19.58 -1.01
C ARG A 102 0.20 -19.60 -1.03
N VAL A 103 0.79 -18.51 -1.50
CA VAL A 103 2.25 -18.39 -1.68
C VAL A 103 2.96 -17.69 -0.52
N SER A 104 2.22 -16.92 0.29
CA SER A 104 2.71 -16.28 1.52
C SER A 104 1.62 -16.26 2.56
N TYR A 105 1.97 -16.49 3.82
CA TYR A 105 1.00 -16.51 4.92
C TYR A 105 1.61 -16.11 6.24
N TRP A 106 0.91 -15.26 6.98
CA TRP A 106 1.20 -14.98 8.37
C TRP A 106 -0.09 -14.98 9.17
N THR A 107 -0.05 -15.54 10.37
CA THR A 107 -1.13 -15.44 11.35
C THR A 107 -0.55 -15.09 12.71
N ARG A 108 -1.27 -14.24 13.44
CA ARG A 108 -0.81 -13.72 14.73
C ARG A 108 -0.58 -14.86 15.73
N GLY A 109 0.65 -14.95 16.24
CA GLY A 109 1.03 -16.00 17.20
C GLY A 109 1.13 -17.40 16.59
N GLY A 110 1.10 -17.53 15.27
CA GLY A 110 1.19 -18.82 14.58
C GLY A 110 2.18 -18.81 13.41
N VAL A 111 1.69 -19.23 12.24
CA VAL A 111 2.47 -19.46 11.03
C VAL A 111 3.06 -18.16 10.48
N SER A 112 4.29 -18.24 9.95
CA SER A 112 4.94 -17.18 9.16
C SER A 112 5.73 -17.84 8.02
N GLU A 113 5.13 -17.88 6.83
CA GLU A 113 5.62 -18.61 5.64
C GLU A 113 5.83 -17.64 4.48
N ASN A 114 7.05 -17.65 3.91
CA ASN A 114 7.43 -16.87 2.73
C ASN A 114 6.98 -15.40 2.80
N ILE A 115 7.17 -14.76 3.96
CA ILE A 115 6.73 -13.40 4.22
C ILE A 115 7.72 -12.70 5.15
N SER A 116 7.94 -11.42 4.91
CA SER A 116 8.94 -10.59 5.57
C SER A 116 8.33 -9.29 6.05
N PHE A 117 8.80 -8.80 7.19
CA PHE A 117 8.31 -7.59 7.85
C PHE A 117 9.45 -6.58 8.01
N LEU A 118 9.30 -5.43 7.37
CA LEU A 118 10.30 -4.37 7.30
C LEU A 118 9.68 -3.04 7.74
N ASN A 119 10.50 -2.08 8.12
CA ASN A 119 10.10 -0.69 8.35
C ASN A 119 11.09 0.28 7.70
N ASN A 120 10.71 1.54 7.55
CA ASN A 120 11.54 2.55 6.90
C ASN A 120 12.51 3.22 7.90
N LEU A 121 13.22 2.41 8.70
CA LEU A 121 14.15 2.85 9.75
C LEU A 121 15.62 2.45 9.47
N GLY A 122 15.98 2.16 8.22
CA GLY A 122 17.33 1.75 7.81
C GLY A 122 18.45 2.70 8.23
N GLY A 123 19.65 2.17 8.44
CA GLY A 123 20.81 2.93 8.95
C GLY A 123 21.09 2.75 10.44
N GLY A 124 20.36 1.83 11.08
CA GLY A 124 20.66 1.30 12.41
C GLY A 124 21.29 -0.09 12.32
N ALA A 125 20.62 -1.09 12.90
CA ALA A 125 21.10 -2.48 12.93
C ALA A 125 20.98 -3.21 11.59
N SER A 126 20.12 -2.73 10.68
CA SER A 126 20.02 -3.19 9.30
C SER A 126 19.58 -2.05 8.37
N GLY A 127 19.61 -2.32 7.06
CA GLY A 127 19.44 -1.28 6.06
C GLY A 127 20.58 -0.26 6.11
N GLU A 128 20.35 0.86 5.47
CA GLU A 128 21.25 2.00 5.41
C GLU A 128 20.50 3.34 5.53
N TRP A 129 21.24 4.39 5.86
CA TRP A 129 20.81 5.77 5.79
C TRP A 129 21.79 6.56 4.94
N SER A 130 21.28 7.50 4.15
CA SER A 130 22.11 8.49 3.45
C SER A 130 21.47 9.87 3.55
N ILE A 131 22.30 10.91 3.47
CA ILE A 131 21.80 12.29 3.59
C ILE A 131 20.84 12.65 2.45
N CYS A 132 21.03 12.06 1.26
CA CYS A 132 20.20 12.35 0.09
C CYS A 132 18.91 11.55 -0.02
N HIS A 133 18.83 10.39 0.62
CA HIS A 133 17.72 9.46 0.41
C HIS A 133 17.08 8.97 1.70
N GLY A 134 17.53 9.49 2.85
CA GLY A 134 17.03 9.14 4.17
C GLY A 134 17.20 7.66 4.47
N ASN A 135 16.34 7.16 5.35
CA ASN A 135 16.29 5.76 5.73
C ASN A 135 15.82 4.88 4.57
N SER A 136 16.48 3.74 4.38
CA SER A 136 15.97 2.62 3.58
C SER A 136 15.05 1.72 4.41
N LEU A 137 14.59 0.63 3.80
CA LEU A 137 14.04 -0.50 4.54
C LEU A 137 15.04 -1.10 5.53
N SER A 138 14.51 -1.60 6.64
CA SER A 138 15.24 -2.37 7.64
C SER A 138 14.36 -3.46 8.22
N TRP A 139 14.95 -4.51 8.79
CA TRP A 139 14.16 -5.50 9.52
C TRP A 139 13.47 -4.83 10.70
N ALA A 140 12.16 -5.04 10.80
CA ALA A 140 11.36 -4.46 11.86
C ALA A 140 11.40 -5.32 13.13
N SER A 141 11.33 -4.70 14.31
CA SER A 141 10.96 -5.41 15.55
C SER A 141 9.53 -5.96 15.46
N ALA A 142 9.18 -6.87 16.37
CA ALA A 142 7.85 -7.51 16.37
C ALA A 142 6.67 -6.52 16.48
N ASP A 143 6.88 -5.32 17.03
CA ASP A 143 5.89 -4.24 17.14
C ASP A 143 6.06 -3.15 16.06
N GLY A 144 7.00 -3.32 15.13
CA GLY A 144 7.30 -2.36 14.06
C GLY A 144 8.12 -1.14 14.48
N THR A 145 8.35 -0.90 15.78
CA THR A 145 8.85 0.38 16.29
C THR A 145 10.36 0.58 16.17
N LYS A 146 11.14 -0.49 15.95
CA LYS A 146 12.60 -0.46 15.94
C LYS A 146 13.17 -1.11 14.69
N ASN A 147 14.34 -0.64 14.30
CA ASN A 147 15.25 -1.33 13.40
C ASN A 147 15.98 -2.45 14.17
N VAL A 148 15.97 -3.68 13.64
CA VAL A 148 16.70 -4.83 14.18
C VAL A 148 17.64 -5.43 13.13
N GLY A 149 18.63 -6.23 13.56
CA GLY A 149 19.67 -6.74 12.65
C GLY A 149 19.27 -7.94 11.79
N LYS A 150 18.10 -8.54 12.01
CA LYS A 150 17.66 -9.76 11.32
C LYS A 150 16.14 -9.87 11.23
N SER A 151 15.66 -10.71 10.32
CA SER A 151 14.24 -11.01 10.16
C SER A 151 13.61 -11.41 11.50
N THR A 152 12.49 -10.76 11.80
CA THR A 152 11.73 -10.93 13.04
C THR A 152 10.27 -11.06 12.67
N VAL A 153 9.59 -12.04 13.27
CA VAL A 153 8.16 -12.27 13.04
C VAL A 153 7.37 -11.12 13.66
N PHE A 154 6.44 -10.56 12.90
CA PHE A 154 5.55 -9.52 13.36
C PHE A 154 4.57 -10.04 14.44
N GLY A 155 4.32 -9.23 15.47
CA GLY A 155 3.51 -9.56 16.64
C GLY A 155 2.01 -9.25 16.49
N GLY A 156 1.60 -8.63 15.39
CA GLY A 156 0.19 -8.39 15.06
C GLY A 156 -0.42 -7.12 15.62
N THR A 157 0.38 -6.17 16.12
CA THR A 157 -0.14 -4.87 16.57
C THR A 157 0.81 -3.76 16.14
N LEU A 158 0.25 -2.76 15.49
CA LEU A 158 0.93 -1.50 15.15
C LEU A 158 0.34 -0.40 16.02
N GLY A 159 1.22 0.27 16.75
CA GLY A 159 0.89 1.51 17.46
C GLY A 159 0.54 2.64 16.49
N ASN A 160 0.12 3.76 17.05
CA ASN A 160 -0.23 4.94 16.27
C ASN A 160 0.95 5.44 15.42
N ALA A 161 0.71 5.71 14.13
CA ALA A 161 1.73 6.13 13.15
C ALA A 161 2.89 5.14 12.92
N ILE A 162 2.82 3.93 13.49
CA ILE A 162 3.82 2.89 13.23
C ILE A 162 3.49 2.26 11.88
N GLU A 163 4.49 2.24 11.01
CA GLU A 163 4.38 1.69 9.67
C GLU A 163 5.19 0.43 9.48
N LEU A 164 4.65 -0.47 8.67
CA LEU A 164 5.28 -1.74 8.32
C LEU A 164 5.13 -1.97 6.81
N THR A 165 6.21 -2.37 6.16
CA THR A 165 6.22 -2.91 4.81
C THR A 165 6.29 -4.43 4.87
N VAL A 166 5.36 -5.08 4.17
CA VAL A 166 5.26 -6.53 4.08
C VAL A 166 5.56 -6.95 2.63
N LEU A 167 6.52 -7.85 2.51
CA LEU A 167 7.04 -8.40 1.26
C LEU A 167 7.13 -9.93 1.38
N SER A 168 7.47 -10.62 0.30
CA SER A 168 7.71 -12.07 0.36
C SER A 168 8.96 -12.41 1.17
N GLY A 169 9.17 -13.70 1.44
CA GLY A 169 10.36 -14.25 2.08
C GLY A 169 11.58 -14.34 1.15
N GLN A 170 11.44 -13.94 -0.12
CA GLN A 170 12.49 -14.07 -1.13
C GLN A 170 13.35 -12.80 -1.18
N ALA A 171 14.67 -12.94 -1.00
CA ALA A 171 15.59 -11.81 -1.10
C ALA A 171 15.71 -11.30 -2.54
N CYS A 172 15.96 -10.00 -2.68
CA CYS A 172 16.32 -9.43 -3.98
C CYS A 172 17.73 -9.84 -4.41
N THR A 173 17.88 -9.98 -5.72
CA THR A 173 19.17 -9.97 -6.43
C THR A 173 19.13 -8.85 -7.47
N ALA A 174 20.28 -8.48 -8.02
CA ALA A 174 20.33 -7.51 -9.13
C ALA A 174 19.49 -7.99 -10.33
N GLN A 175 19.43 -9.30 -10.58
CA GLN A 175 18.67 -9.90 -11.67
C GLN A 175 17.16 -9.86 -11.43
N THR A 176 16.71 -10.10 -10.20
CA THR A 176 15.27 -10.15 -9.89
C THR A 176 14.67 -8.78 -9.62
N CYS A 177 15.42 -7.85 -9.04
CA CYS A 177 14.90 -6.57 -8.56
C CYS A 177 15.49 -5.35 -9.28
N GLY A 178 16.57 -5.50 -10.04
CA GLY A 178 17.34 -4.38 -10.56
C GLY A 178 18.11 -3.69 -9.44
N TRP A 179 18.02 -2.36 -9.38
CA TRP A 179 18.59 -1.58 -8.29
C TRP A 179 17.67 -1.59 -7.06
N TYR A 180 18.27 -1.82 -5.88
CA TYR A 180 17.60 -1.80 -4.58
C TYR A 180 18.62 -1.49 -3.47
N ARG A 181 18.17 -0.95 -2.34
CA ARG A 181 18.99 -0.74 -1.14
C ARG A 181 19.00 -2.00 -0.27
N PRO A 182 19.95 -2.16 0.68
CA PRO A 182 20.05 -3.32 1.54
C PRO A 182 18.73 -3.74 2.20
N VAL A 183 18.58 -5.04 2.49
CA VAL A 183 17.36 -5.64 3.04
C VAL A 183 16.17 -5.63 2.05
N GLY A 184 16.43 -5.45 0.76
CA GLY A 184 15.42 -5.57 -0.29
C GLY A 184 14.85 -6.99 -0.40
N MET A 185 13.53 -7.10 -0.29
CA MET A 185 12.78 -8.35 -0.46
C MET A 185 11.86 -8.26 -1.69
N ARG A 186 11.60 -9.40 -2.34
CA ARG A 186 10.70 -9.51 -3.49
C ARG A 186 9.24 -9.31 -3.07
N GLY A 187 8.47 -8.74 -3.98
CA GLY A 187 7.02 -8.58 -3.83
C GLY A 187 6.31 -9.67 -4.62
N TRP A 188 5.02 -9.48 -4.85
CA TRP A 188 4.21 -10.42 -5.63
C TRP A 188 3.81 -9.78 -6.96
N ALA A 189 4.26 -10.37 -8.07
CA ALA A 189 3.96 -9.92 -9.42
C ALA A 189 2.74 -10.62 -10.03
N GLY A 190 2.30 -10.14 -11.20
CA GLY A 190 1.24 -10.75 -11.98
C GLY A 190 -0.11 -10.74 -11.28
N GLU A 191 -0.94 -11.72 -11.64
CA GLU A 191 -2.22 -11.97 -11.00
C GLU A 191 -2.00 -12.49 -9.58
N LYS A 192 -2.70 -11.88 -8.63
CA LYS A 192 -2.51 -12.12 -7.20
C LYS A 192 -3.72 -11.65 -6.40
N ILE A 193 -3.89 -12.25 -5.22
CA ILE A 193 -4.88 -11.85 -4.23
C ILE A 193 -4.12 -11.55 -2.95
N LEU A 194 -4.19 -10.31 -2.47
CA LEU A 194 -3.67 -9.89 -1.17
C LEU A 194 -4.82 -9.89 -0.17
N VAL A 195 -4.62 -10.48 1.01
CA VAL A 195 -5.64 -10.57 2.05
C VAL A 195 -5.06 -10.06 3.36
N VAL A 196 -5.72 -9.08 3.99
CA VAL A 196 -5.36 -8.56 5.30
C VAL A 196 -6.61 -8.56 6.19
N GLU A 197 -6.54 -9.23 7.32
CA GLU A 197 -7.58 -9.17 8.35
C GLU A 197 -7.10 -8.34 9.54
N ALA A 198 -7.80 -7.24 9.78
CA ALA A 198 -7.41 -6.29 10.79
C ALA A 198 -8.60 -5.53 11.39
N SER A 199 -8.44 -5.12 12.65
CA SER A 199 -9.20 -4.02 13.25
C SER A 199 -8.35 -2.76 13.29
N MET A 200 -9.01 -1.61 13.14
CA MET A 200 -8.43 -0.27 13.11
C MET A 200 -8.98 0.57 14.28
N PRO A 201 -8.63 0.25 15.54
CA PRO A 201 -9.21 0.92 16.70
C PRO A 201 -8.79 2.39 16.80
N HIS A 202 -9.57 3.21 17.51
CA HIS A 202 -9.13 4.55 17.89
C HIS A 202 -8.05 4.47 18.98
N THR A 203 -7.07 5.36 18.95
CA THR A 203 -5.97 5.38 19.94
C THR A 203 -5.81 6.66 20.73
N VAL A 204 -6.64 7.68 20.47
CA VAL A 204 -6.65 8.92 21.27
C VAL A 204 -8.09 9.41 21.49
N PRO A 205 -8.57 9.54 22.74
CA PRO A 205 -9.70 10.41 23.05
C PRO A 205 -9.25 11.87 22.94
N GLY A 206 -10.02 12.71 22.24
CA GLY A 206 -9.72 14.14 22.13
C GLY A 206 -8.86 14.46 20.90
N PHE A 207 -9.50 15.09 19.93
CA PHE A 207 -8.89 15.54 18.68
C PHE A 207 -7.90 16.68 18.96
N THR A 208 -6.66 16.56 18.47
CA THR A 208 -5.80 17.73 18.24
C THR A 208 -5.40 17.68 16.77
N ALA A 209 -5.91 18.62 15.98
CA ALA A 209 -5.63 18.70 14.55
C ALA A 209 -4.12 18.86 14.28
N GLY A 210 -3.62 18.18 13.24
CA GLY A 210 -2.26 18.35 12.74
C GLY A 210 -1.24 17.29 13.20
N GLN A 211 -1.65 16.29 13.99
CA GLN A 211 -0.82 15.11 14.26
C GLN A 211 -1.23 13.99 13.30
N ASP A 212 -0.27 13.31 12.66
CA ASP A 212 -0.54 12.15 11.78
C ASP A 212 -0.88 10.91 12.63
N ARG A 213 -1.99 11.02 13.35
CA ARG A 213 -2.43 10.11 14.39
C ARG A 213 -3.83 9.62 14.06
N ASP A 214 -4.15 8.41 14.51
CA ASP A 214 -5.47 7.82 14.35
C ASP A 214 -5.94 7.77 12.89
N LYS A 215 -4.97 7.51 12.00
CA LYS A 215 -5.13 7.41 10.56
C LYS A 215 -4.62 6.04 10.05
N PRO A 216 -5.15 4.92 10.55
CA PRO A 216 -4.68 3.62 10.10
C PRO A 216 -4.93 3.43 8.61
N ALA A 217 -4.04 2.70 7.96
CA ALA A 217 -4.15 2.47 6.53
C ALA A 217 -3.58 1.11 6.11
N ILE A 218 -4.21 0.52 5.11
CA ILE A 218 -3.70 -0.59 4.33
C ILE A 218 -3.55 -0.07 2.92
N TRP A 219 -2.33 -0.10 2.38
CA TRP A 219 -2.08 0.25 1.00
C TRP A 219 -1.10 -0.72 0.36
N SER A 220 -0.91 -0.60 -0.95
CA SER A 220 -0.01 -1.43 -1.71
C SER A 220 0.79 -0.59 -2.68
N LEU A 221 2.10 -0.63 -2.54
CA LEU A 221 3.06 0.04 -3.42
C LEU A 221 3.66 -0.94 -4.41
N ASN A 222 3.97 -0.46 -5.61
CA ASN A 222 4.96 -1.12 -6.46
C ASN A 222 6.22 -1.32 -5.61
N ALA A 223 6.71 -2.56 -5.51
CA ALA A 223 7.75 -2.95 -4.57
C ALA A 223 9.11 -2.26 -4.86
N LYS A 224 9.27 -1.64 -6.03
CA LYS A 224 10.38 -0.73 -6.33
C LYS A 224 10.38 0.50 -5.42
N ILE A 225 9.22 1.01 -4.99
CA ILE A 225 9.12 2.19 -4.13
C ILE A 225 9.79 1.94 -2.77
N PRO A 226 9.38 0.94 -1.96
CA PRO A 226 10.01 0.71 -0.67
C PRO A 226 11.45 0.18 -0.78
N ARG A 227 11.79 -0.61 -1.82
CA ARG A 227 13.18 -1.09 -2.05
C ARG A 227 14.20 0.01 -2.28
N THR A 228 13.73 1.18 -2.71
CA THR A 228 14.57 2.32 -3.02
C THR A 228 14.54 3.31 -1.87
N ALA A 229 13.57 4.20 -1.81
CA ALA A 229 13.36 5.03 -0.62
C ALA A 229 11.89 5.47 -0.62
N GLN A 230 11.02 4.81 0.16
CA GLN A 230 9.58 5.09 0.16
C GLN A 230 9.26 6.58 0.36
N TYR A 231 10.04 7.27 1.20
CA TYR A 231 9.89 8.70 1.49
C TYR A 231 11.02 9.56 0.91
N GLY A 232 11.71 9.07 -0.13
CA GLY A 232 12.83 9.75 -0.78
C GLY A 232 12.82 9.58 -2.29
N CYS A 233 13.98 9.24 -2.86
CA CYS A 233 14.13 8.99 -4.29
C CYS A 233 13.46 7.67 -4.69
N ASN A 234 12.24 7.74 -5.21
CA ASN A 234 11.45 6.62 -5.73
C ASN A 234 10.63 7.05 -6.97
N CYS A 235 9.75 6.18 -7.48
CA CYS A 235 8.92 6.42 -8.66
C CYS A 235 7.42 6.67 -8.37
N GLN A 236 7.02 6.81 -7.10
CA GLN A 236 5.62 6.87 -6.66
C GLN A 236 4.88 8.05 -7.32
N ARG A 237 5.44 9.26 -7.20
CA ARG A 237 4.92 10.48 -7.83
C ARG A 237 4.96 10.47 -9.35
N ASP A 238 5.72 9.54 -9.92
CA ASP A 238 5.94 9.43 -11.36
C ASP A 238 5.11 8.29 -11.98
N GLY A 239 4.20 7.69 -11.22
CA GLY A 239 3.16 6.79 -11.74
C GLY A 239 3.50 5.30 -11.75
N CYS A 240 4.50 4.84 -10.98
CA CYS A 240 4.85 3.42 -10.94
C CYS A 240 3.88 2.52 -10.15
N GLY A 241 2.88 3.09 -9.48
CA GLY A 241 1.75 2.35 -8.90
C GLY A 241 1.68 2.42 -7.38
N GLU A 242 0.55 2.93 -6.89
CA GLU A 242 0.11 2.90 -5.50
C GLU A 242 -1.40 2.63 -5.48
N LEU A 243 -1.82 1.80 -4.52
CA LEU A 243 -3.23 1.49 -4.28
C LEU A 243 -3.50 1.56 -2.78
N ASP A 244 -4.24 2.57 -2.36
CA ASP A 244 -4.81 2.66 -1.04
C ASP A 244 -6.03 1.76 -0.97
N ILE A 245 -5.94 0.70 -0.18
CA ILE A 245 -6.94 -0.37 -0.09
C ILE A 245 -7.99 -0.02 0.96
N ALA A 246 -7.56 0.58 2.06
CA ALA A 246 -8.39 1.10 3.12
C ALA A 246 -7.59 2.15 3.89
N GLU A 247 -7.76 3.43 3.55
CA GLU A 247 -7.04 4.54 4.18
C GLU A 247 -7.97 5.47 4.95
N VAL A 248 -7.68 5.65 6.24
CA VAL A 248 -8.24 6.75 7.03
C VAL A 248 -7.42 8.00 6.72
N VAL A 249 -7.99 8.94 5.96
CA VAL A 249 -7.30 10.13 5.45
C VAL A 249 -7.35 11.26 6.47
N ASN A 250 -8.48 11.41 7.15
CA ASN A 250 -8.67 12.40 8.19
C ASN A 250 -8.54 11.76 9.57
N GLN A 251 -7.85 12.43 10.49
CA GLN A 251 -7.67 11.97 11.86
C GLN A 251 -9.00 11.60 12.51
N GLY A 252 -9.10 10.36 12.99
CA GLY A 252 -10.25 9.86 13.74
C GLY A 252 -11.53 9.66 12.94
N GLU A 253 -11.48 9.68 11.61
CA GLU A 253 -12.67 9.36 10.82
C GLU A 253 -13.00 7.85 10.83
N GLU A 254 -14.27 7.57 10.56
CA GLU A 254 -14.85 6.21 10.48
C GLU A 254 -14.83 5.64 9.05
N ARG A 255 -14.21 6.36 8.12
CA ARG A 255 -14.21 6.06 6.69
C ARG A 255 -12.82 5.65 6.26
N CYS A 256 -12.73 4.52 5.57
CA CYS A 256 -11.55 4.08 4.87
C CYS A 256 -11.76 4.31 3.37
N TRP A 257 -11.01 5.25 2.81
CA TRP A 257 -11.03 5.60 1.41
C TRP A 257 -10.19 4.63 0.59
N VAL A 258 -10.52 4.54 -0.70
CA VAL A 258 -9.80 3.73 -1.69
C VAL A 258 -9.33 4.66 -2.79
N THR A 259 -8.04 4.70 -3.04
CA THR A 259 -7.45 5.53 -4.08
C THR A 259 -6.39 4.75 -4.84
N MET A 260 -6.31 5.00 -6.14
CA MET A 260 -5.32 4.39 -7.00
C MET A 260 -4.54 5.48 -7.72
N TYR A 261 -3.22 5.37 -7.67
CA TYR A 261 -2.29 6.24 -8.37
C TYR A 261 -1.41 5.42 -9.31
N SER A 262 -1.40 5.77 -10.59
CA SER A 262 -0.51 5.21 -11.60
C SER A 262 -0.27 6.22 -12.72
N TRP A 263 0.59 5.86 -13.67
CA TRP A 263 0.76 6.61 -14.91
C TRP A 263 -0.54 6.72 -15.72
N GLN A 264 -1.44 5.74 -15.59
CA GLN A 264 -2.71 5.71 -16.30
C GLN A 264 -3.71 6.70 -15.67
N ALA A 265 -3.81 6.72 -14.33
CA ALA A 265 -4.73 7.63 -13.65
C ALA A 265 -4.43 7.78 -12.15
N SER A 266 -4.90 8.90 -11.60
CA SER A 266 -5.06 9.14 -10.17
C SER A 266 -6.56 9.24 -9.85
N LYS A 267 -7.16 8.17 -9.34
CA LYS A 267 -8.61 8.06 -9.13
C LYS A 267 -8.94 7.49 -7.75
N GLY A 268 -9.76 8.24 -7.01
CA GLY A 268 -10.36 7.80 -5.75
C GLY A 268 -11.78 7.30 -5.94
N SER A 269 -12.20 6.36 -5.11
CA SER A 269 -13.60 5.98 -4.98
C SER A 269 -14.40 7.13 -4.34
N PRO A 270 -15.57 7.49 -4.88
CA PRO A 270 -16.48 8.42 -4.20
C PRO A 270 -17.11 7.84 -2.94
N ASP A 271 -17.10 6.50 -2.80
CA ASP A 271 -17.62 5.74 -1.68
C ASP A 271 -16.49 5.15 -0.82
N TYR A 272 -16.80 4.68 0.39
CA TYR A 272 -15.80 4.24 1.36
C TYR A 272 -16.12 2.89 2.00
N PHE A 273 -15.10 2.24 2.54
CA PHE A 273 -15.26 1.14 3.48
C PHE A 273 -15.46 1.67 4.89
N VAL A 274 -16.40 1.12 5.65
CA VAL A 274 -16.53 1.45 7.09
C VAL A 274 -15.30 0.95 7.83
N ARG A 275 -14.65 1.83 8.58
CA ARG A 275 -13.47 1.53 9.40
C ARG A 275 -13.82 0.43 10.42
N PRO A 276 -13.05 -0.67 10.50
CA PRO A 276 -13.30 -1.75 11.44
C PRO A 276 -12.80 -1.40 12.85
N THR A 277 -13.47 -0.49 13.55
CA THR A 277 -13.00 0.06 14.85
C THR A 277 -13.11 -0.90 16.02
N SER A 278 -14.13 -1.77 16.03
CA SER A 278 -14.45 -2.65 17.17
C SER A 278 -14.24 -4.14 16.91
N LYS A 279 -14.39 -4.58 15.66
CA LYS A 279 -14.20 -5.98 15.22
C LYS A 279 -13.35 -5.99 13.96
N PRO A 280 -12.53 -7.03 13.73
CA PRO A 280 -11.73 -7.12 12.53
C PRO A 280 -12.62 -7.25 11.29
N ALA A 281 -12.16 -6.67 10.19
CA ALA A 281 -12.66 -6.94 8.85
C ALA A 281 -11.56 -7.56 8.00
N VAL A 282 -11.95 -8.30 6.96
CA VAL A 282 -11.02 -8.89 5.98
C VAL A 282 -11.07 -8.06 4.71
N PHE A 283 -9.94 -7.48 4.34
CA PHE A 283 -9.75 -6.80 3.07
C PHE A 283 -9.10 -7.76 2.08
N VAL A 284 -9.84 -8.11 1.03
CA VAL A 284 -9.37 -8.96 -0.07
C VAL A 284 -9.14 -8.06 -1.28
N THR A 285 -7.92 -8.05 -1.82
CA THR A 285 -7.54 -7.25 -2.99
C THR A 285 -7.07 -8.18 -4.10
N HIS A 286 -7.90 -8.35 -5.12
CA HIS A 286 -7.61 -9.18 -6.29
C HIS A 286 -7.12 -8.32 -7.46
N TYR A 287 -5.87 -8.51 -7.85
CA TYR A 287 -5.28 -7.99 -9.07
C TYR A 287 -5.58 -8.99 -10.20
N ASP A 288 -6.71 -8.79 -10.87
CA ASP A 288 -7.23 -9.65 -11.95
C ASP A 288 -6.64 -9.21 -13.30
N VAL A 289 -5.50 -9.83 -13.64
CA VAL A 289 -4.79 -9.55 -14.90
C VAL A 289 -5.64 -9.90 -16.13
N PRO A 290 -6.31 -11.08 -16.20
CA PRO A 290 -7.15 -11.41 -17.35
C PRO A 290 -8.26 -10.39 -17.63
N ASN A 291 -8.91 -9.85 -16.58
CA ASN A 291 -10.04 -8.94 -16.72
C ASN A 291 -9.67 -7.45 -16.62
N LYS A 292 -8.38 -7.10 -16.59
CA LYS A 292 -7.92 -5.70 -16.50
C LYS A 292 -8.57 -4.96 -15.33
N ALA A 293 -8.64 -5.62 -14.16
CA ALA A 293 -9.34 -5.08 -13.01
C ALA A 293 -8.60 -5.31 -11.70
N ILE A 294 -8.70 -4.34 -10.80
CA ILE A 294 -8.35 -4.52 -9.39
C ILE A 294 -9.65 -4.43 -8.60
N ARG A 295 -9.94 -5.45 -7.80
CA ARG A 295 -11.16 -5.50 -7.00
C ARG A 295 -10.82 -5.65 -5.52
N ILE A 296 -11.47 -4.84 -4.71
CA ILE A 296 -11.25 -4.77 -3.26
C ILE A 296 -12.56 -5.09 -2.57
N GLN A 297 -12.57 -6.10 -1.71
CA GLN A 297 -13.72 -6.51 -0.94
C GLN A 297 -13.44 -6.36 0.55
N ARG A 298 -14.39 -5.77 1.26
CA ARG A 298 -14.44 -5.80 2.72
C ARG A 298 -15.41 -6.89 3.16
N LEU A 299 -14.90 -7.88 3.88
CA LEU A 299 -15.67 -8.98 4.47
C LEU A 299 -15.71 -8.84 5.98
N GLU A 300 -16.74 -9.40 6.59
CA GLU A 300 -16.78 -9.57 8.04
C GLU A 300 -15.81 -10.70 8.47
N ALA A 301 -15.36 -10.65 9.72
CA ALA A 301 -14.55 -11.71 10.31
C ALA A 301 -15.21 -13.09 10.14
N GLY A 302 -14.42 -14.12 9.82
CA GLY A 302 -14.89 -15.49 9.60
C GLY A 302 -15.49 -15.77 8.22
N GLN A 303 -15.74 -14.75 7.38
CA GLN A 303 -16.23 -14.95 6.01
C GLN A 303 -15.15 -15.36 5.01
N PHE A 304 -13.88 -15.21 5.37
CA PHE A 304 -12.74 -15.66 4.57
C PHE A 304 -12.10 -16.90 5.20
N GLN A 305 -11.87 -17.93 4.39
CA GLN A 305 -11.19 -19.15 4.82
C GLN A 305 -9.76 -19.12 4.29
N TYR A 306 -8.78 -19.16 5.19
CA TYR A 306 -7.35 -19.15 4.85
C TYR A 306 -6.85 -20.54 4.50
N THR A 307 -7.47 -21.19 3.52
CA THR A 307 -7.03 -22.50 3.01
C THR A 307 -5.72 -22.38 2.23
N LYS A 308 -5.05 -23.50 1.93
CA LYS A 308 -3.86 -23.48 1.07
C LYS A 308 -4.19 -23.21 -0.40
N THR A 309 -5.42 -23.45 -0.81
CA THR A 309 -5.91 -23.25 -2.17
C THR A 309 -7.25 -22.52 -2.11
N LEU A 310 -7.45 -21.54 -3.00
CA LEU A 310 -8.75 -20.93 -3.27
C LEU A 310 -9.25 -21.41 -4.63
N ALA A 311 -10.48 -21.91 -4.66
CA ALA A 311 -11.12 -22.29 -5.90
C ALA A 311 -11.38 -21.07 -6.78
N LYS A 312 -11.18 -21.21 -8.09
CA LYS A 312 -11.49 -20.17 -9.09
C LYS A 312 -12.91 -19.63 -8.93
N THR A 313 -13.87 -20.51 -8.65
CA THR A 313 -15.29 -20.16 -8.47
C THR A 313 -15.50 -19.23 -7.27
N THR A 314 -14.77 -19.43 -6.18
CA THR A 314 -14.78 -18.53 -5.03
C THR A 314 -14.26 -17.15 -5.43
N VAL A 315 -13.12 -17.09 -6.12
CA VAL A 315 -12.52 -15.82 -6.57
C VAL A 315 -13.43 -15.09 -7.57
N SER A 316 -13.98 -15.80 -8.56
CA SER A 316 -14.90 -15.23 -9.56
C SER A 316 -16.20 -14.71 -8.93
N SER A 317 -16.65 -15.28 -7.81
CA SER A 317 -17.83 -14.79 -7.09
C SER A 317 -17.66 -13.35 -6.56
N TRP A 318 -16.42 -12.91 -6.33
CA TRP A 318 -16.15 -11.55 -5.86
C TRP A 318 -16.44 -10.49 -6.92
N ALA A 319 -16.30 -10.82 -8.20
CA ALA A 319 -16.67 -9.93 -9.30
C ALA A 319 -18.18 -9.65 -9.38
N ALA A 320 -19.01 -10.51 -8.80
CA ALA A 320 -20.46 -10.33 -8.76
C ALA A 320 -20.95 -9.45 -7.59
N ARG A 321 -20.05 -9.05 -6.67
CA ARG A 321 -20.43 -8.23 -5.51
C ARG A 321 -20.74 -6.80 -5.95
N LYS A 322 -21.96 -6.35 -5.60
CA LYS A 322 -22.38 -4.96 -5.81
C LYS A 322 -21.51 -4.02 -4.99
N GLY A 323 -21.12 -2.91 -5.61
CA GLY A 323 -20.27 -1.90 -5.02
C GLY A 323 -19.89 -0.85 -6.06
N THR A 324 -18.89 -0.05 -5.74
CA THR A 324 -18.44 1.05 -6.59
C THR A 324 -17.55 0.52 -7.70
N VAL A 325 -17.84 0.91 -8.95
CA VAL A 325 -17.00 0.58 -10.11
C VAL A 325 -16.47 1.87 -10.71
N ILE A 326 -15.14 1.95 -10.81
CA ILE A 326 -14.40 3.09 -11.35
C ILE A 326 -13.78 2.63 -12.67
N ASN A 327 -14.30 3.14 -13.77
CA ASN A 327 -13.75 2.89 -15.10
C ASN A 327 -12.64 3.89 -15.40
N LEU A 328 -11.51 3.39 -15.90
CA LEU A 328 -10.39 4.19 -16.37
C LEU A 328 -10.40 4.40 -17.88
#